data_AF-A0A7W0L8E7-F1
#
_entry.id   AF-A0A7W0L8E7-F1
#
_cell.length_a   1.000
_cell.length_b   1.000
_cell.length_c   1.000
_cell.angle_alpha   90.00
_cell.angle_beta   90.00
_cell.angle_gamma   90.00
#
_symmetry.space_group_name_H-M   'P 1'
#
loop_
_entity.id
_entity.type
_entity.pdbx_description
1 polymer ?
#
loop_
_entity_poly.entity_id
_entity_poly.type
_entity_poly.pdbx_seq_one_letter_code
_entity_poly.pdbx_strand_id
1 'polypeptide(L)'
;MIQIRDLVKRTDKDGPCYFPPYATDAGILRGELDELIELASLRDDPSAVSSTDPTRPRKGISPFLQLRPQPVGAVVNIERDPVLGAVWEGRQPGQGAIDIVRGKVTDPAYPVIRTGRELARYFESETPGLAHRLALNELVRQQNWSPPRQAMAWAALDVAIYSALLAAWHYKWAAHIPVPGIAARGGVSYRPRPIEMDYRVSVLYNREVADSGVGDDGRRLLPDPSPGTPRHPAYPSGHSTYAGAASEMLSYFFPDYTEEFDRLADNAGMARLWAGIHWRSDHVEGMKLGRCVARMIIEQLEDSCVCPDDPCSPADNCAPPPKRTHLQDCARDFQHCCAEAKAASKGGQLAQSQAEDEPAEGEPLPTDSKVVEDRPQVAATSQAASREQAAGPQEGAPASRSNTEERRQAAGPQEGGGGQAASDRETEQAEGPQEGAR
;
A
#
# COMPACT_ATOMS: atom_id res chain seq x y z
N MET A 1 16.86 -7.05 6.38
CA MET A 1 15.77 -6.47 7.22
C MET A 1 16.41 -5.58 8.26
N ILE A 2 15.84 -4.40 8.52
CA ILE A 2 16.46 -3.41 9.41
C ILE A 2 16.02 -3.61 10.87
N GLN A 3 17.01 -3.63 11.77
CA GLN A 3 16.78 -3.61 13.21
C GLN A 3 16.47 -2.18 13.67
N ILE A 4 15.44 -1.98 14.49
CA ILE A 4 15.05 -0.65 15.02
C ILE A 4 16.24 0.06 15.69
N ARG A 5 17.11 -0.68 16.39
CA ARG A 5 18.32 -0.09 17.01
C ARG A 5 19.26 0.57 16.01
N ASP A 6 19.41 -0.03 14.83
CA ASP A 6 20.36 0.43 13.83
C ASP A 6 19.72 1.48 12.90
N LEU A 7 18.39 1.43 12.72
CA LEU A 7 17.59 2.54 12.18
C LEU A 7 17.77 3.81 13.04
N VAL A 8 17.49 3.72 14.33
CA VAL A 8 17.47 4.90 15.23
C VAL A 8 18.84 5.59 15.30
N LYS A 9 19.94 4.82 15.28
CA LYS A 9 21.31 5.38 15.16
C LYS A 9 21.53 6.27 13.93
N ARG A 10 20.76 6.06 12.85
CA ARG A 10 20.85 6.79 11.58
C ARG A 10 19.80 7.90 11.46
N THR A 11 18.65 7.76 12.11
CA THR A 11 17.52 8.71 12.04
C THR A 11 17.47 9.70 13.22
N ASP A 12 18.22 9.47 14.30
CA ASP A 12 18.32 10.42 15.43
C ASP A 12 19.56 11.34 15.38
N LYS A 13 20.43 11.17 14.37
CA LYS A 13 21.58 12.04 14.12
C LYS A 13 21.27 13.03 13.01
N ASP A 14 21.80 14.25 13.14
CA ASP A 14 21.73 15.25 12.07
C ASP A 14 22.34 14.69 10.78
N GLY A 15 21.60 14.77 9.67
CA GLY A 15 21.98 14.18 8.40
C GLY A 15 20.79 13.92 7.48
N PRO A 16 21.01 13.32 6.29
CA PRO A 16 19.98 13.13 5.27
C PRO A 16 18.87 12.13 5.66
N CYS A 17 19.08 11.38 6.74
CA CYS A 17 18.12 10.44 7.32
C CYS A 17 17.45 10.97 8.60
N TYR A 18 17.78 12.17 9.07
CA TYR A 18 17.25 12.69 10.33
C TYR A 18 15.72 12.73 10.31
N PHE A 19 15.10 12.14 11.34
CA PHE A 19 13.66 12.14 11.52
C PHE A 19 13.28 13.18 12.58
N PRO A 20 12.75 14.36 12.20
CA PRO A 20 12.52 15.45 13.13
C PRO A 20 11.31 15.20 14.04
N PRO A 21 11.20 15.91 15.18
CA PRO A 21 9.93 16.07 15.88
C PRO A 21 8.86 16.66 14.96
N TYR A 22 7.59 16.32 15.18
CA TYR A 22 6.49 16.97 14.45
C TYR A 22 6.32 18.43 14.90
N ALA A 23 5.81 19.27 13.99
CA ALA A 23 5.60 20.68 14.27
C ALA A 23 4.57 20.90 15.40
N THR A 24 4.92 21.76 16.35
CA THR A 24 4.04 22.24 17.43
C THR A 24 3.75 23.74 17.33
N ASP A 25 4.38 24.44 16.38
CA ASP A 25 4.12 25.85 16.11
C ASP A 25 2.67 26.08 15.63
N ALA A 26 2.00 27.07 16.22
CA ALA A 26 0.59 27.34 15.94
C ALA A 26 0.35 27.90 14.52
N GLY A 27 1.35 28.54 13.90
CA GLY A 27 1.28 29.01 12.52
C GLY A 27 1.36 27.84 11.54
N ILE A 28 2.34 26.95 11.72
CA ILE A 28 2.49 25.72 10.92
C ILE A 28 1.23 24.84 11.04
N LEU A 29 0.78 24.55 12.27
CA LEU A 29 -0.39 23.72 12.50
C LEU A 29 -1.67 24.30 11.87
N ARG A 30 -1.85 25.62 11.92
CA ARG A 30 -2.97 26.28 11.23
C ARG A 30 -2.86 26.16 9.71
N GLY A 31 -1.67 26.39 9.16
CA GLY A 31 -1.41 26.26 7.72
C GLY A 31 -1.65 24.84 7.18
N GLU A 32 -1.36 23.80 7.97
CA GLU A 32 -1.68 22.40 7.62
C GLU A 32 -3.18 22.10 7.78
N LEU A 33 -3.86 22.64 8.79
CA LEU A 33 -5.33 22.47 8.93
C LEU A 33 -6.09 23.15 7.78
N ASP A 34 -5.70 24.37 7.43
CA ASP A 34 -6.32 25.12 6.34
C ASP A 34 -6.10 24.40 4.99
N GLU A 35 -4.94 23.75 4.78
CA GLU A 35 -4.71 22.86 3.62
C GLU A 35 -5.68 21.67 3.61
N LEU A 36 -5.94 21.02 4.75
CA LEU A 36 -6.88 19.89 4.80
C LEU A 36 -8.34 20.31 4.57
N ILE A 37 -8.72 21.52 4.97
CA ILE A 37 -10.04 22.10 4.70
C ILE A 37 -10.17 22.44 3.20
N GLU A 38 -9.13 23.02 2.60
CA GLU A 38 -9.04 23.29 1.15
C GLU A 38 -9.11 21.99 0.33
N LEU A 39 -8.27 21.01 0.63
CA LEU A 39 -8.28 19.72 -0.08
C LEU A 39 -9.63 19.00 0.06
N ALA A 40 -10.33 19.16 1.20
CA ALA A 40 -11.66 18.60 1.37
C ALA A 40 -12.73 19.21 0.45
N SER A 41 -12.62 20.50 0.08
CA SER A 41 -13.53 21.15 -0.88
C SER A 41 -13.17 20.84 -2.33
N LEU A 42 -11.90 20.57 -2.61
CA LEU A 42 -11.37 20.24 -3.95
C LEU A 42 -11.42 18.74 -4.32
N ARG A 43 -11.97 17.88 -3.45
CA ARG A 43 -11.98 16.42 -3.60
C ARG A 43 -12.48 15.90 -4.95
N ASP A 44 -13.45 16.58 -5.53
CA ASP A 44 -14.13 16.18 -6.77
C ASP A 44 -13.67 16.96 -8.01
N ASP A 45 -12.75 17.92 -7.84
CA ASP A 45 -12.13 18.65 -8.94
C ASP A 45 -10.94 17.86 -9.51
N PRO A 46 -11.00 17.39 -10.78
CA PRO A 46 -9.89 16.65 -11.39
C PRO A 46 -8.64 17.50 -11.58
N SER A 47 -8.79 18.83 -11.73
CA SER A 47 -7.66 19.74 -11.95
C SER A 47 -6.84 19.96 -10.67
N ALA A 48 -7.44 19.77 -9.50
CA ALA A 48 -6.81 19.98 -8.21
C ALA A 48 -5.91 18.81 -7.75
N VAL A 49 -5.98 17.64 -8.39
CA VAL A 49 -5.24 16.43 -8.01
C VAL A 49 -3.73 16.67 -8.00
N SER A 50 -3.21 17.29 -9.05
CA SER A 50 -1.84 17.77 -9.11
C SER A 50 -1.74 19.25 -8.75
N SER A 51 -0.55 19.70 -8.40
CA SER A 51 -0.24 21.12 -8.13
C SER A 51 1.23 21.38 -8.37
N THR A 52 1.50 22.46 -9.12
CA THR A 52 2.84 23.01 -9.34
C THR A 52 3.21 24.11 -8.33
N ASP A 53 2.34 24.41 -7.36
CA ASP A 53 2.64 25.34 -6.28
C ASP A 53 3.86 24.84 -5.47
N PRO A 54 4.97 25.59 -5.40
CA PRO A 54 6.18 25.16 -4.69
C PRO A 54 5.99 25.04 -3.17
N THR A 55 4.94 25.65 -2.60
CA THR A 55 4.63 25.58 -1.17
C THR A 55 3.82 24.33 -0.80
N ARG A 56 2.97 23.86 -1.71
CA ARG A 56 2.07 22.70 -1.53
C ARG A 56 2.03 21.83 -2.79
N PRO A 57 3.18 21.29 -3.24
CA PRO A 57 3.23 20.48 -4.46
C PRO A 57 2.41 19.21 -4.30
N ARG A 58 1.83 18.76 -5.41
CA ARG A 58 1.14 17.46 -5.54
C ARG A 58 1.51 16.88 -6.90
N LYS A 59 2.12 15.70 -6.93
CA LYS A 59 2.52 15.06 -8.19
C LYS A 59 1.29 14.54 -8.93
N GLY A 60 1.37 14.45 -10.26
CA GLY A 60 0.34 13.82 -11.08
C GLY A 60 0.14 12.34 -10.72
N ILE A 61 -0.98 11.77 -11.15
CA ILE A 61 -1.31 10.35 -10.94
C ILE A 61 -0.27 9.47 -11.65
N SER A 62 0.37 8.57 -10.90
CA SER A 62 1.30 7.57 -11.44
C SER A 62 0.56 6.57 -12.33
N PRO A 63 1.11 6.19 -13.51
CA PRO A 63 0.49 5.20 -14.40
C PRO A 63 0.32 3.84 -13.72
N PHE A 64 1.17 3.49 -12.75
CA PHE A 64 1.08 2.23 -12.01
C PHE A 64 -0.22 2.08 -11.20
N LEU A 65 -0.91 3.17 -10.84
CA LEU A 65 -2.21 3.10 -10.16
C LEU A 65 -3.34 2.57 -11.07
N GLN A 66 -3.12 2.52 -12.39
CA GLN A 66 -4.07 1.97 -13.36
C GLN A 66 -3.97 0.44 -13.49
N LEU A 67 -2.90 -0.18 -12.97
CA LEU A 67 -2.67 -1.63 -13.02
C LEU A 67 -3.73 -2.42 -12.25
N ARG A 68 -3.83 -3.71 -12.59
CA ARG A 68 -4.86 -4.63 -12.08
C ARG A 68 -4.24 -5.88 -11.44
N PRO A 69 -4.91 -6.50 -10.45
CA PRO A 69 -6.18 -6.09 -9.84
C PRO A 69 -6.07 -4.81 -8.99
N GLN A 70 -7.16 -4.06 -8.88
CA GLN A 70 -7.27 -2.99 -7.89
C GLN A 70 -7.39 -3.60 -6.46
N PRO A 71 -7.14 -2.86 -5.37
CA PRO A 71 -7.24 -3.42 -4.03
C PRO A 71 -8.64 -4.01 -3.74
N VAL A 72 -8.69 -5.06 -2.92
CA VAL A 72 -9.95 -5.74 -2.57
C VAL A 72 -10.83 -4.77 -1.78
N GLY A 73 -12.00 -4.43 -2.31
CA GLY A 73 -12.86 -3.40 -1.72
C GLY A 73 -12.29 -1.98 -1.84
N ALA A 74 -11.34 -1.73 -2.74
CA ALA A 74 -11.05 -0.37 -3.20
C ALA A 74 -12.29 0.16 -3.90
N VAL A 75 -12.84 1.27 -3.40
CA VAL A 75 -14.03 1.85 -4.01
C VAL A 75 -13.60 2.86 -5.06
N VAL A 76 -13.25 2.30 -6.22
CA VAL A 76 -13.01 3.06 -7.45
C VAL A 76 -14.33 3.44 -8.10
N ASN A 77 -14.28 4.48 -8.94
CA ASN A 77 -15.40 4.89 -9.76
C ASN A 77 -15.74 3.80 -10.80
N ILE A 78 -16.73 2.96 -10.49
CA ILE A 78 -17.09 1.79 -11.32
C ILE A 78 -17.76 2.16 -12.64
N GLU A 79 -18.38 3.33 -12.77
CA GLU A 79 -18.85 3.87 -14.06
C GLU A 79 -17.69 4.16 -15.02
N ARG A 80 -16.51 4.50 -14.49
CA ARG A 80 -15.28 4.78 -15.25
C ARG A 80 -14.33 3.58 -15.32
N ASP A 81 -14.73 2.45 -14.73
CA ASP A 81 -13.93 1.24 -14.73
C ASP A 81 -14.43 0.28 -15.83
N PRO A 82 -13.75 0.16 -16.98
CA PRO A 82 -14.23 -0.67 -18.08
C PRO A 82 -14.21 -2.17 -17.77
N VAL A 83 -13.55 -2.59 -16.68
CA VAL A 83 -13.51 -3.99 -16.22
C VAL A 83 -14.60 -4.22 -15.18
N LEU A 84 -14.68 -3.40 -14.13
CA LEU A 84 -15.69 -3.57 -13.09
C LEU A 84 -17.10 -3.19 -13.58
N GLY A 85 -17.26 -2.11 -14.32
CA GLY A 85 -18.54 -1.74 -14.94
C GLY A 85 -19.05 -2.83 -15.87
N ALA A 86 -18.18 -3.40 -16.71
CA ALA A 86 -18.54 -4.54 -17.56
C ALA A 86 -19.01 -5.76 -16.73
N VAL A 87 -18.26 -6.13 -15.68
CA VAL A 87 -18.67 -7.24 -14.78
C VAL A 87 -20.01 -6.96 -14.10
N TRP A 88 -20.25 -5.73 -13.67
CA TRP A 88 -21.47 -5.33 -12.94
C TRP A 88 -22.71 -5.27 -13.86
N GLU A 89 -22.51 -4.92 -15.14
CA GLU A 89 -23.52 -4.98 -16.21
C GLU A 89 -23.65 -6.37 -16.87
N GLY A 90 -22.89 -7.38 -16.42
CA GLY A 90 -22.90 -8.72 -17.00
C GLY A 90 -22.24 -8.86 -18.39
N ARG A 91 -21.43 -7.87 -18.80
CA ARG A 91 -20.64 -7.86 -20.04
C ARG A 91 -19.28 -8.52 -19.83
N GLN A 92 -18.70 -9.08 -20.89
CA GLN A 92 -17.32 -9.57 -20.87
C GLN A 92 -16.35 -8.37 -20.72
N PRO A 93 -15.48 -8.34 -19.69
CA PRO A 93 -14.54 -7.25 -19.51
C PRO A 93 -13.48 -7.24 -20.61
N GLY A 94 -13.23 -6.06 -21.19
CA GLY A 94 -12.14 -5.88 -22.13
C GLY A 94 -10.78 -6.07 -21.44
N GLN A 95 -9.84 -6.74 -22.11
CA GLN A 95 -8.45 -6.75 -21.69
C GLN A 95 -7.82 -5.39 -22.01
N GLY A 96 -7.99 -4.42 -21.11
CA GLY A 96 -7.36 -3.11 -21.21
C GLY A 96 -5.84 -3.23 -21.23
N ALA A 97 -5.23 -2.98 -22.38
CA ALA A 97 -3.79 -3.02 -22.55
C ALA A 97 -3.16 -1.68 -22.12
N ILE A 98 -2.40 -1.71 -21.03
CA ILE A 98 -1.69 -0.53 -20.51
C ILE A 98 -0.24 -0.58 -20.98
N ASP A 99 0.12 0.25 -21.96
CA ASP A 99 1.51 0.44 -22.36
C ASP A 99 2.22 1.43 -21.39
N ILE A 100 2.89 0.87 -20.38
CA ILE A 100 3.62 1.67 -19.38
C ILE A 100 4.92 2.26 -19.93
N VAL A 101 5.46 1.74 -21.04
CA VAL A 101 6.82 2.02 -21.55
C VAL A 101 7.05 3.50 -21.92
N ARG A 102 5.99 4.32 -21.96
CA ARG A 102 6.07 5.77 -22.24
C ARG A 102 5.24 6.65 -21.29
N GLY A 103 4.77 6.10 -20.17
CA GLY A 103 3.86 6.82 -19.24
C GLY A 103 2.54 7.27 -19.86
N LYS A 104 2.20 6.79 -21.07
CA LYS A 104 0.98 7.13 -21.79
C LYS A 104 -0.02 5.99 -21.66
N VAL A 105 -1.03 6.22 -20.85
CA VAL A 105 -2.26 5.42 -20.84
C VAL A 105 -2.87 5.46 -22.25
N THR A 106 -2.83 4.32 -22.95
CA THR A 106 -3.25 4.15 -24.35
C THR A 106 -4.75 3.94 -24.54
N ASP A 107 -5.47 3.59 -23.46
CA ASP A 107 -6.90 3.35 -23.45
C ASP A 107 -7.66 4.60 -22.92
N PRO A 108 -8.55 5.23 -23.72
CA PRO A 108 -9.28 6.42 -23.31
C PRO A 108 -10.33 6.19 -22.19
N ALA A 109 -10.64 4.93 -21.84
CA ALA A 109 -11.41 4.63 -20.63
C ALA A 109 -10.63 4.94 -19.33
N TYR A 110 -9.31 5.09 -19.42
CA TYR A 110 -8.42 5.35 -18.29
C TYR A 110 -7.90 6.82 -18.32
N PRO A 111 -7.44 7.39 -17.19
CA PRO A 111 -7.31 6.77 -15.88
C PRO A 111 -8.66 6.62 -15.15
N VAL A 112 -8.76 5.60 -14.29
CA VAL A 112 -9.91 5.35 -13.39
C VAL A 112 -9.88 6.31 -12.20
N ILE A 113 -8.66 6.66 -11.74
CA ILE A 113 -8.44 7.68 -10.71
C ILE A 113 -8.20 9.03 -11.39
N ARG A 114 -9.16 9.96 -11.24
CA ARG A 114 -9.13 11.32 -11.80
C ARG A 114 -9.28 12.41 -10.73
N THR A 115 -9.83 12.10 -9.56
CA THR A 115 -10.08 13.08 -8.49
C THR A 115 -9.37 12.74 -7.18
N GLY A 116 -9.28 13.73 -6.26
CA GLY A 116 -8.70 13.53 -4.93
C GLY A 116 -9.51 12.53 -4.09
N ARG A 117 -10.83 12.48 -4.29
CA ARG A 117 -11.73 11.46 -3.70
C ARG A 117 -11.38 10.05 -4.18
N GLU A 118 -11.29 9.85 -5.49
CA GLU A 118 -11.00 8.54 -6.09
C GLU A 118 -9.62 8.03 -5.63
N LEU A 119 -8.62 8.92 -5.58
CA LEU A 119 -7.28 8.60 -5.06
C LEU A 119 -7.31 8.22 -3.57
N ALA A 120 -8.07 8.96 -2.75
CA ALA A 120 -8.24 8.65 -1.34
C ALA A 120 -8.96 7.29 -1.13
N ARG A 121 -10.02 7.00 -1.88
CA ARG A 121 -10.75 5.72 -1.78
C ARG A 121 -9.95 4.51 -2.27
N TYR A 122 -9.05 4.66 -3.25
CA TYR A 122 -8.09 3.60 -3.61
C TYR A 122 -7.25 3.17 -2.40
N PHE A 123 -6.63 4.14 -1.71
CA PHE A 123 -5.78 3.88 -0.56
C PHE A 123 -6.54 3.64 0.75
N GLU A 124 -7.88 3.65 0.74
CA GLU A 124 -8.67 3.35 1.93
C GLU A 124 -8.58 1.86 2.31
N SER A 125 -8.71 0.99 1.31
CA SER A 125 -8.72 -0.48 1.42
C SER A 125 -7.43 -1.13 0.90
N GLU A 126 -6.38 -0.34 0.64
CA GLU A 126 -5.12 -0.86 0.08
C GLU A 126 -4.35 -1.70 1.10
N THR A 127 -3.83 -2.85 0.64
CA THR A 127 -2.89 -3.66 1.41
C THR A 127 -1.47 -3.12 1.18
N PRO A 128 -0.70 -2.79 2.24
CA PRO A 128 0.49 -1.92 2.12
C PRO A 128 1.45 -2.27 0.98
N GLY A 129 1.51 -1.42 -0.03
CA GLY A 129 2.41 -1.51 -1.18
C GLY A 129 1.87 -2.37 -2.33
N LEU A 130 0.56 -2.59 -2.42
CA LEU A 130 -0.06 -3.33 -3.52
C LEU A 130 0.27 -2.68 -4.88
N ALA A 131 0.13 -1.37 -4.99
CA ALA A 131 0.44 -0.65 -6.24
C ALA A 131 1.92 -0.84 -6.67
N HIS A 132 2.84 -0.85 -5.70
CA HIS A 132 4.27 -1.13 -5.94
C HIS A 132 4.53 -2.58 -6.35
N ARG A 133 3.80 -3.56 -5.79
CA ARG A 133 3.87 -4.96 -6.23
C ARG A 133 3.34 -5.16 -7.64
N LEU A 134 2.27 -4.46 -8.02
CA LEU A 134 1.76 -4.45 -9.40
C LEU A 134 2.79 -3.85 -10.36
N ALA A 135 3.39 -2.71 -9.99
CA ALA A 135 4.47 -2.09 -10.77
C ALA A 135 5.66 -3.04 -10.96
N LEU A 136 6.12 -3.71 -9.88
CA LEU A 136 7.20 -4.70 -9.95
C LEU A 136 6.82 -5.87 -10.87
N ASN A 137 5.62 -6.42 -10.72
CA ASN A 137 5.14 -7.53 -11.54
C ASN A 137 5.13 -7.18 -13.04
N GLU A 138 4.68 -5.97 -13.39
CA GLU A 138 4.66 -5.54 -14.80
C GLU A 138 6.08 -5.31 -15.33
N LEU A 139 6.92 -4.55 -14.61
CA LEU A 139 8.26 -4.23 -15.08
C LEU A 139 9.17 -5.46 -15.18
N VAL A 140 9.12 -6.39 -14.21
CA VAL A 140 9.92 -7.63 -14.25
C VAL A 140 9.59 -8.48 -15.47
N ARG A 141 8.32 -8.51 -15.92
CA ARG A 141 7.91 -9.27 -17.12
C ARG A 141 8.51 -8.73 -18.42
N GLN A 142 8.95 -7.47 -18.42
CA GLN A 142 9.60 -6.82 -19.56
C GLN A 142 11.14 -7.00 -19.53
N GLN A 143 11.70 -7.53 -18.45
CA GLN A 143 13.14 -7.77 -18.29
C GLN A 143 13.51 -9.23 -18.59
N ASN A 144 14.67 -9.42 -19.22
CA ASN A 144 15.29 -10.75 -19.35
C ASN A 144 16.10 -11.11 -18.09
N TRP A 145 15.46 -11.06 -16.92
CA TRP A 145 16.11 -11.36 -15.63
C TRP A 145 15.99 -12.83 -15.25
N SER A 146 17.09 -13.43 -14.77
CA SER A 146 17.05 -14.78 -14.18
C SER A 146 16.03 -14.92 -13.03
N PRO A 147 15.36 -16.08 -12.85
CA PRO A 147 14.37 -16.27 -11.79
C PRO A 147 14.87 -15.95 -10.36
N PRO A 148 16.13 -16.24 -9.96
CA PRO A 148 16.66 -15.79 -8.67
C PRO A 148 16.71 -14.27 -8.51
N ARG A 149 17.05 -13.51 -9.57
CA ARG A 149 17.04 -12.04 -9.55
C ARG A 149 15.62 -11.49 -9.39
N GLN A 150 14.65 -12.09 -10.08
CA GLN A 150 13.24 -11.73 -9.91
C GLN A 150 12.79 -11.96 -8.46
N ALA A 151 13.06 -13.15 -7.90
CA ALA A 151 12.74 -13.48 -6.51
C ALA A 151 13.43 -12.54 -5.49
N MET A 152 14.68 -12.14 -5.76
CA MET A 152 15.40 -11.17 -4.95
C MET A 152 14.73 -9.79 -4.97
N ALA A 153 14.32 -9.29 -6.14
CA ALA A 153 13.63 -7.99 -6.25
C ALA A 153 12.29 -7.98 -5.50
N TRP A 154 11.51 -9.07 -5.59
CA TRP A 154 10.30 -9.27 -4.79
C TRP A 154 10.57 -9.26 -3.28
N ALA A 155 11.54 -10.07 -2.83
CA ALA A 155 11.90 -10.13 -1.42
C ALA A 155 12.42 -8.78 -0.88
N ALA A 156 13.22 -8.06 -1.67
CA ALA A 156 13.76 -6.75 -1.33
C ALA A 156 12.65 -5.70 -1.18
N LEU A 157 11.68 -5.66 -2.10
CA LEU A 157 10.50 -4.79 -2.03
C LEU A 157 9.69 -5.05 -0.75
N ASP A 158 9.35 -6.31 -0.47
CA ASP A 158 8.54 -6.66 0.69
C ASP A 158 9.27 -6.42 2.02
N VAL A 159 10.58 -6.68 2.09
CA VAL A 159 11.41 -6.36 3.26
C VAL A 159 11.51 -4.85 3.47
N ALA A 160 11.53 -4.03 2.40
CA ALA A 160 11.50 -2.58 2.49
C ALA A 160 10.16 -2.06 3.03
N ILE A 161 9.03 -2.52 2.47
CA ILE A 161 7.67 -2.19 2.94
C ILE A 161 7.52 -2.55 4.42
N TYR A 162 7.89 -3.77 4.81
CA TYR A 162 7.76 -4.24 6.19
C TYR A 162 8.65 -3.45 7.17
N SER A 163 9.93 -3.26 6.83
CA SER A 163 10.87 -2.52 7.70
C SER A 163 10.42 -1.05 7.87
N ALA A 164 9.84 -0.44 6.83
CA ALA A 164 9.32 0.92 6.85
C ALA A 164 8.04 1.06 7.69
N LEU A 165 7.18 0.05 7.69
CA LEU A 165 6.03 -0.01 8.61
C LEU A 165 6.48 -0.17 10.07
N LEU A 166 7.46 -1.03 10.36
CA LEU A 166 8.03 -1.13 11.70
C LEU A 166 8.64 0.20 12.17
N ALA A 167 9.36 0.90 11.29
CA ALA A 167 9.88 2.25 11.56
C ALA A 167 8.77 3.24 11.91
N ALA A 168 7.70 3.30 11.11
CA ALA A 168 6.56 4.17 11.36
C ALA A 168 5.85 3.83 12.68
N TRP A 169 5.69 2.54 13.02
CA TRP A 169 5.07 2.12 14.28
C TRP A 169 5.95 2.44 15.49
N HIS A 170 7.27 2.27 15.39
CA HIS A 170 8.20 2.69 16.41
C HIS A 170 8.08 4.19 16.69
N TYR A 171 8.11 5.03 15.66
CA TYR A 171 8.00 6.48 15.86
C TYR A 171 6.61 6.91 16.36
N LYS A 172 5.52 6.33 15.86
CA LYS A 172 4.15 6.58 16.35
C LYS A 172 4.02 6.39 17.86
N TRP A 173 4.55 5.29 18.38
CA TRP A 173 4.19 4.76 19.70
C TRP A 173 5.35 4.65 20.68
N ALA A 174 6.53 4.22 20.25
CA ALA A 174 7.56 3.68 21.13
C ALA A 174 8.83 4.55 21.25
N ALA A 175 9.07 5.52 20.36
CA ALA A 175 10.28 6.35 20.40
C ALA A 175 10.41 7.21 21.67
N HIS A 176 9.30 7.49 22.36
CA HIS A 176 9.31 8.13 23.69
C HIS A 176 9.77 7.21 24.84
N ILE A 177 9.90 5.90 24.61
CA ILE A 177 10.34 4.90 25.59
C ILE A 177 11.84 4.63 25.38
N PRO A 178 12.69 4.77 26.41
CA PRO A 178 14.10 4.39 26.28
C PRO A 178 14.22 2.87 26.19
N VAL A 179 15.11 2.40 25.31
CA VAL A 179 15.47 0.98 25.22
C VAL A 179 17.00 0.83 25.31
N PRO A 180 17.55 -0.35 25.68
CA PRO A 180 18.99 -0.50 25.91
C PRO A 180 19.86 -0.01 24.74
N GLY A 181 20.65 1.04 24.99
CA GLY A 181 21.52 1.68 24.00
C GLY A 181 20.84 2.71 23.08
N ILE A 182 19.61 3.11 23.35
CA ILE A 182 18.86 4.14 22.60
C ILE A 182 18.20 5.12 23.57
N ALA A 183 18.43 6.42 23.39
CA ALA A 183 17.79 7.45 24.18
C ALA A 183 16.31 7.63 23.79
N ALA A 184 15.46 7.96 24.75
CA ALA A 184 14.08 8.36 24.46
C ALA A 184 14.03 9.69 23.71
N ARG A 185 13.11 9.82 22.75
CA ARG A 185 12.86 11.06 22.01
C ARG A 185 11.46 11.62 22.24
N GLY A 186 11.42 12.85 22.73
CA GLY A 186 10.19 13.66 22.79
C GLY A 186 9.78 14.21 21.42
N GLY A 187 8.50 14.53 21.27
CA GLY A 187 7.96 15.21 20.09
C GLY A 187 7.92 14.41 18.79
N VAL A 188 8.21 13.10 18.81
CA VAL A 188 8.09 12.21 17.65
C VAL A 188 6.94 11.19 17.75
N SER A 189 6.45 10.90 18.96
CA SER A 189 5.36 9.95 19.22
C SER A 189 4.06 10.65 19.61
N TYR A 190 2.93 9.96 19.45
CA TYR A 190 1.59 10.41 19.85
C TYR A 190 1.09 11.74 19.24
N ARG A 191 1.52 12.12 18.02
CA ARG A 191 0.90 13.27 17.33
C ARG A 191 -0.62 13.04 17.18
N PRO A 192 -1.47 13.97 17.63
CA PRO A 192 -2.91 13.92 17.38
C PRO A 192 -3.23 13.91 15.88
N ARG A 193 -4.36 13.29 15.53
CA ARG A 193 -4.91 13.26 14.17
C ARG A 193 -5.60 14.59 13.88
N PRO A 194 -5.69 15.06 12.62
CA PRO A 194 -6.25 16.38 12.31
C PRO A 194 -7.64 16.64 12.92
N ILE A 195 -8.53 15.64 12.85
CA ILE A 195 -9.89 15.69 13.42
C ILE A 195 -9.94 15.81 14.95
N GLU A 196 -8.87 15.45 15.66
CA GLU A 196 -8.75 15.60 17.12
C GLU A 196 -8.33 17.02 17.52
N MET A 197 -7.82 17.81 16.56
CA MET A 197 -7.38 19.19 16.77
C MET A 197 -8.40 20.22 16.28
N ASP A 198 -9.12 19.94 15.19
CA ASP A 198 -10.12 20.85 14.63
C ASP A 198 -11.29 20.08 13.99
N TYR A 199 -12.49 20.30 14.52
CA TYR A 199 -13.74 19.67 14.05
C TYR A 199 -14.19 20.15 12.67
N ARG A 200 -13.59 21.21 12.12
CA ARG A 200 -13.82 21.68 10.74
C ARG A 200 -13.21 20.75 9.70
N VAL A 201 -12.26 19.89 10.09
CA VAL A 201 -11.66 18.91 9.17
C VAL A 201 -12.71 17.88 8.75
N SER A 202 -12.99 17.81 7.45
CA SER A 202 -13.87 16.78 6.89
C SER A 202 -13.07 15.50 6.66
N VAL A 203 -13.33 14.44 7.44
CA VAL A 203 -12.74 13.11 7.22
C VAL A 203 -13.59 12.34 6.20
N LEU A 204 -13.02 12.05 5.03
CA LEU A 204 -13.70 11.33 3.94
C LEU A 204 -14.17 9.94 4.37
N TYR A 205 -13.31 9.20 5.05
CA TYR A 205 -13.58 7.81 5.44
C TYR A 205 -14.68 7.66 6.50
N ASN A 206 -15.17 8.76 7.09
CA ASN A 206 -16.38 8.73 7.93
C ASN A 206 -17.67 8.60 7.10
N ARG A 207 -17.56 8.55 5.76
CA ARG A 207 -18.65 8.28 4.83
C ARG A 207 -18.55 6.89 4.22
N GLU A 208 -19.69 6.23 4.11
CA GLU A 208 -19.90 5.11 3.20
C GLU A 208 -19.72 5.62 1.77
N VAL A 209 -19.29 4.75 0.86
CA VAL A 209 -19.25 5.10 -0.56
C VAL A 209 -20.60 4.76 -1.14
N ALA A 210 -21.08 5.59 -2.06
CA ALA A 210 -22.40 5.41 -2.63
C ALA A 210 -22.54 4.06 -3.33
N ASP A 211 -23.75 3.49 -3.32
CA ASP A 211 -24.06 2.22 -3.99
C ASP A 211 -23.72 2.25 -5.50
N SER A 212 -23.73 3.44 -6.12
CA SER A 212 -23.27 3.69 -7.50
C SER A 212 -21.76 3.53 -7.72
N GLY A 213 -20.97 3.37 -6.65
CA GLY A 213 -19.51 3.45 -6.65
C GLY A 213 -18.96 4.86 -6.92
N VAL A 214 -19.81 5.90 -6.96
CA VAL A 214 -19.40 7.28 -7.26
C VAL A 214 -19.94 8.23 -6.19
N GLY A 215 -19.03 8.87 -5.45
CA GLY A 215 -19.38 9.83 -4.39
C GLY A 215 -19.37 9.22 -2.99
N ASP A 216 -20.21 9.75 -2.10
CA ASP A 216 -20.34 9.35 -0.69
C ASP A 216 -21.83 9.26 -0.31
N ASP A 217 -22.19 8.26 0.49
CA ASP A 217 -23.56 8.05 1.01
C ASP A 217 -23.64 8.39 2.53
N GLY A 218 -24.21 7.49 3.33
CA GLY A 218 -24.41 7.64 4.76
C GLY A 218 -23.12 7.92 5.53
N ARG A 219 -23.27 8.43 6.76
CA ARG A 219 -22.15 8.43 7.71
C ARG A 219 -21.97 7.00 8.20
N ARG A 220 -20.75 6.48 8.13
CA ARG A 220 -20.40 5.28 8.89
C ARG A 220 -20.62 5.57 10.37
N LEU A 221 -21.26 4.64 11.07
CA LEU A 221 -21.53 4.75 12.50
C LEU A 221 -20.51 3.99 13.35
N LEU A 222 -19.75 3.07 12.76
CA LEU A 222 -18.80 2.22 13.48
C LEU A 222 -17.44 2.10 12.75
N PRO A 223 -16.34 1.94 13.50
CA PRO A 223 -16.25 2.00 14.96
C PRO A 223 -16.33 3.45 15.50
N ASP A 224 -17.23 3.66 16.46
CA ASP A 224 -17.33 4.91 17.25
C ASP A 224 -16.04 5.13 18.08
N PRO A 225 -15.56 6.39 18.27
CA PRO A 225 -16.08 7.67 17.77
C PRO A 225 -15.46 8.16 16.45
N SER A 226 -14.53 7.41 15.83
CA SER A 226 -13.88 7.81 14.57
C SER A 226 -14.03 6.73 13.49
N PRO A 227 -15.23 6.55 12.91
CA PRO A 227 -15.59 5.44 12.02
C PRO A 227 -15.03 5.61 10.61
N GLY A 228 -13.71 5.59 10.49
CA GLY A 228 -12.97 5.87 9.25
C GLY A 228 -11.57 6.43 9.49
N THR A 229 -11.31 7.05 10.65
CA THR A 229 -9.96 7.49 11.01
C THR A 229 -9.21 6.34 11.70
N PRO A 230 -8.04 5.90 11.20
CA PRO A 230 -7.24 4.86 11.85
C PRO A 230 -6.93 5.18 13.32
N ARG A 231 -6.96 4.15 14.19
CA ARG A 231 -6.77 4.27 15.65
C ARG A 231 -5.29 4.18 16.02
N HIS A 232 -4.48 5.06 15.45
CA HIS A 232 -3.07 5.24 15.77
C HIS A 232 -2.67 6.71 15.60
N PRO A 233 -1.60 7.20 16.26
CA PRO A 233 -1.08 8.55 16.08
C PRO A 233 -0.84 8.92 14.61
N ALA A 234 -0.85 10.21 14.32
CA ALA A 234 -0.72 10.71 12.96
C ALA A 234 0.72 10.57 12.42
N TYR A 235 1.71 11.00 13.20
CA TYR A 235 3.10 11.09 12.74
C TYR A 235 3.89 9.77 12.91
N PRO A 236 4.73 9.37 11.93
CA PRO A 236 4.69 9.74 10.52
C PRO A 236 3.54 9.02 9.79
N SER A 237 3.17 9.46 8.58
CA SER A 237 2.16 8.77 7.77
C SER A 237 2.66 7.38 7.38
N GLY A 238 1.96 6.32 7.84
CA GLY A 238 2.37 4.93 7.56
C GLY A 238 2.38 4.62 6.06
N HIS A 239 1.41 5.17 5.32
CA HIS A 239 1.35 5.07 3.86
C HIS A 239 2.53 5.75 3.18
N SER A 240 2.87 6.97 3.62
CA SER A 240 4.02 7.70 3.08
C SER A 240 5.34 7.00 3.38
N THR A 241 5.43 6.32 4.54
CA THR A 241 6.64 5.62 4.98
C THR A 241 6.85 4.34 4.16
N TYR A 242 5.85 3.47 4.01
CA TYR A 242 6.03 2.29 3.16
C TYR A 242 6.16 2.65 1.68
N ALA A 243 5.39 3.63 1.19
CA ALA A 243 5.42 4.00 -0.22
C ALA A 243 6.74 4.68 -0.61
N GLY A 244 7.31 5.52 0.26
CA GLY A 244 8.65 6.07 0.09
C GLY A 244 9.73 4.99 0.07
N ALA A 245 9.63 3.97 0.93
CA ALA A 245 10.56 2.85 0.94
C ALA A 245 10.44 1.95 -0.31
N ALA A 246 9.21 1.62 -0.68
CA ALA A 246 8.92 0.80 -1.84
C ALA A 246 9.35 1.48 -3.14
N SER A 247 9.05 2.76 -3.31
CA SER A 247 9.47 3.53 -4.49
C SER A 247 10.99 3.65 -4.59
N GLU A 248 11.71 3.91 -3.49
CA GLU A 248 13.17 3.95 -3.50
C GLU A 248 13.80 2.60 -3.87
N MET A 249 13.25 1.50 -3.33
CA MET A 249 13.69 0.14 -3.65
C MET A 249 13.41 -0.21 -5.13
N LEU A 250 12.28 0.20 -5.69
CA LEU A 250 11.99 0.01 -7.11
C LEU A 250 12.87 0.89 -8.00
N SER A 251 13.18 2.12 -7.61
CA SER A 251 14.13 2.99 -8.34
C SER A 251 15.55 2.40 -8.40
N TYR A 252 15.99 1.67 -7.37
CA TYR A 252 17.25 0.94 -7.41
C TYR A 252 17.26 -0.16 -8.49
N PHE A 253 16.15 -0.88 -8.66
CA PHE A 253 16.02 -1.95 -9.66
C PHE A 253 15.66 -1.45 -11.07
N PHE A 254 15.00 -0.29 -11.17
CA PHE A 254 14.45 0.27 -12.41
C PHE A 254 14.65 1.80 -12.45
N PRO A 255 15.90 2.30 -12.59
CA PRO A 255 16.21 3.71 -12.46
C PRO A 255 15.45 4.61 -13.45
N ASP A 256 15.17 4.12 -14.66
CA ASP A 256 14.42 4.83 -15.70
C ASP A 256 12.98 5.20 -15.30
N TYR A 257 12.41 4.51 -14.31
CA TYR A 257 11.04 4.72 -13.81
C TYR A 257 11.00 5.49 -12.48
N THR A 258 12.13 6.09 -12.07
CA THR A 258 12.25 6.81 -10.79
C THR A 258 11.19 7.90 -10.64
N GLU A 259 10.84 8.63 -11.72
CA GLU A 259 9.83 9.68 -11.62
C GLU A 259 8.42 9.12 -11.39
N GLU A 260 8.06 8.00 -12.04
CA GLU A 260 6.79 7.31 -11.88
C GLU A 260 6.64 6.68 -10.49
N PHE A 261 7.72 6.18 -9.90
CA PHE A 261 7.74 5.72 -8.51
C PHE A 261 7.66 6.88 -7.52
N ASP A 262 8.32 8.00 -7.80
CA ASP A 262 8.20 9.24 -7.03
C ASP A 262 6.75 9.77 -7.04
N ARG A 263 6.10 9.77 -8.21
CA ARG A 263 4.66 10.07 -8.35
C ARG A 263 3.83 9.09 -7.52
N LEU A 264 4.13 7.79 -7.57
CA LEU A 264 3.39 6.77 -6.81
C LEU A 264 3.50 6.95 -5.29
N ALA A 265 4.69 7.30 -4.78
CA ALA A 265 4.90 7.57 -3.35
C ALA A 265 4.17 8.83 -2.88
N ASP A 266 4.24 9.90 -3.67
CA ASP A 266 3.49 11.15 -3.42
C ASP A 266 1.98 10.87 -3.43
N ASN A 267 1.45 10.18 -4.44
CA ASN A 267 0.03 9.85 -4.54
C ASN A 267 -0.46 9.04 -3.32
N ALA A 268 0.29 8.03 -2.86
CA ALA A 268 -0.07 7.20 -1.70
C ALA A 268 -0.13 7.98 -0.38
N GLY A 269 0.75 8.97 -0.22
CA GLY A 269 0.73 9.87 0.93
C GLY A 269 -0.34 10.96 0.84
N MET A 270 -0.43 11.61 -0.33
CA MET A 270 -1.44 12.62 -0.65
C MET A 270 -2.86 12.11 -0.52
N ALA A 271 -3.12 10.84 -0.88
CA ALA A 271 -4.40 10.17 -0.64
C ALA A 271 -4.91 10.32 0.80
N ARG A 272 -3.99 10.37 1.78
CA ARG A 272 -4.32 10.50 3.21
C ARG A 272 -4.60 11.95 3.64
N LEU A 273 -4.02 12.92 2.94
CA LEU A 273 -4.36 14.34 3.07
C LEU A 273 -5.73 14.61 2.44
N TRP A 274 -5.96 14.12 1.21
CA TRP A 274 -7.28 14.14 0.56
C TRP A 274 -8.36 13.51 1.44
N ALA A 275 -8.06 12.44 2.18
CA ALA A 275 -8.96 11.83 3.15
C ALA A 275 -9.16 12.62 4.46
N GLY A 276 -8.32 13.63 4.77
CA GLY A 276 -8.41 14.47 5.97
C GLY A 276 -7.83 13.85 7.25
N ILE A 277 -6.95 12.84 7.15
CA ILE A 277 -6.51 12.03 8.31
C ILE A 277 -5.00 12.10 8.64
N HIS A 278 -4.19 12.70 7.76
CA HIS A 278 -2.76 12.92 7.98
C HIS A 278 -2.38 14.36 7.65
N TRP A 279 -1.42 14.90 8.38
CA TRP A 279 -0.84 16.23 8.18
C TRP A 279 0.16 16.22 7.01
N ARG A 280 0.45 17.39 6.41
CA ARG A 280 1.45 17.51 5.32
C ARG A 280 2.84 17.05 5.76
N SER A 281 3.27 17.43 6.96
CA SER A 281 4.51 16.98 7.60
C SER A 281 4.53 15.49 7.93
N ASP A 282 3.39 14.85 8.25
CA ASP A 282 3.32 13.39 8.39
C ASP A 282 3.72 12.69 7.08
N HIS A 283 3.31 13.27 5.94
CA HIS A 283 3.61 12.76 4.62
C HIS A 283 5.08 13.00 4.25
N VAL A 284 5.54 14.24 4.33
CA VAL A 284 6.91 14.63 3.93
C VAL A 284 7.97 13.89 4.74
N GLU A 285 7.87 13.88 6.07
CA GLU A 285 8.86 13.21 6.93
C GLU A 285 8.70 11.69 6.92
N GLY A 286 7.46 11.19 6.71
CA GLY A 286 7.21 9.77 6.47
C GLY A 286 7.91 9.26 5.21
N MET A 287 7.81 9.97 4.09
CA MET A 287 8.54 9.60 2.87
C MET A 287 10.06 9.57 3.07
N LYS A 288 10.63 10.58 3.73
CA LYS A 288 12.08 10.63 4.02
C LYS A 288 12.53 9.43 4.86
N LEU A 289 11.79 9.12 5.93
CA LEU A 289 12.03 7.94 6.76
C LEU A 289 11.97 6.64 5.94
N GLY A 290 10.95 6.50 5.09
CA GLY A 290 10.80 5.37 4.17
C GLY A 290 12.01 5.18 3.25
N ARG A 291 12.42 6.23 2.54
CA ARG A 291 13.60 6.21 1.67
C ARG A 291 14.87 5.87 2.43
N CYS A 292 15.04 6.39 3.65
CA CYS A 292 16.20 6.02 4.49
C CYS A 292 16.20 4.52 4.83
N VAL A 293 15.06 3.95 5.22
CA VAL A 293 14.92 2.51 5.48
C VAL A 293 15.26 1.68 4.24
N ALA A 294 14.78 2.08 3.06
CA ALA A 294 15.11 1.40 1.81
C ALA A 294 16.60 1.47 1.48
N ARG A 295 17.26 2.63 1.64
CA ARG A 295 18.72 2.75 1.44
C ARG A 295 19.52 1.84 2.37
N MET A 296 19.12 1.69 3.62
CA MET A 296 19.74 0.72 4.54
C MET A 296 19.58 -0.74 4.08
N ILE A 297 18.56 -1.05 3.27
CA ILE A 297 18.35 -2.40 2.70
C ILE A 297 19.09 -2.54 1.37
N ILE A 298 19.17 -1.47 0.57
CA ILE A 298 20.01 -1.42 -0.64
C ILE A 298 21.47 -1.66 -0.26
N GLU A 299 21.99 -0.99 0.79
CA GLU A 299 23.32 -1.26 1.35
C GLU A 299 23.49 -2.75 1.73
N GLN A 300 22.47 -3.39 2.35
CA GLN A 300 22.48 -4.84 2.64
C GLN A 300 22.45 -5.75 1.39
N LEU A 301 21.98 -5.25 0.25
CA LEU A 301 21.94 -5.97 -1.03
C LEU A 301 23.23 -5.78 -1.82
N GLU A 302 23.82 -4.58 -1.79
CA GLU A 302 25.11 -4.23 -2.38
C GLU A 302 26.26 -4.93 -1.65
N ASP A 303 26.20 -5.05 -0.32
CA ASP A 303 27.10 -5.89 0.49
C ASP A 303 26.86 -7.40 0.28
N SER A 304 25.84 -7.80 -0.49
CA SER A 304 25.48 -9.20 -0.67
C SER A 304 26.19 -9.85 -1.86
N CYS A 305 26.57 -11.11 -1.67
CA CYS A 305 27.21 -11.97 -2.66
C CYS A 305 26.37 -12.34 -3.90
N VAL A 306 25.18 -11.77 -4.07
CA VAL A 306 24.29 -12.10 -5.19
C VAL A 306 24.69 -11.22 -6.37
N CYS A 307 25.32 -11.81 -7.39
CA CYS A 307 25.80 -11.09 -8.57
C CYS A 307 24.71 -10.13 -9.13
N PRO A 308 24.93 -8.80 -9.07
CA PRO A 308 23.91 -7.82 -9.44
C PRO A 308 23.75 -7.65 -10.95
N ASP A 309 24.62 -8.28 -11.75
CA ASP A 309 24.57 -8.24 -13.21
C ASP A 309 23.94 -9.52 -13.77
N ASP A 310 22.94 -9.34 -14.63
CA ASP A 310 22.47 -10.43 -15.50
C ASP A 310 23.39 -10.43 -16.74
N PRO A 311 23.94 -11.58 -17.18
CA PRO A 311 24.81 -11.65 -18.36
C PRO A 311 24.15 -11.17 -19.67
N CYS A 312 22.86 -10.82 -19.65
CA CYS A 312 22.09 -10.33 -20.79
C CYS A 312 21.65 -8.85 -20.72
N SER A 313 22.23 -8.00 -19.84
CA SER A 313 21.80 -6.60 -19.71
C SER A 313 22.94 -5.57 -19.68
N PRO A 314 22.93 -4.47 -20.49
CA PRO A 314 22.09 -4.18 -21.64
C PRO A 314 22.90 -3.92 -22.93
N ALA A 315 22.67 -4.70 -23.99
CA ALA A 315 23.03 -4.33 -25.37
C ALA A 315 22.26 -5.18 -26.40
N ASP A 316 21.96 -4.61 -27.58
CA ASP A 316 21.22 -5.25 -28.70
C ASP A 316 21.91 -6.47 -29.35
N ASN A 317 23.05 -6.90 -28.81
CA ASN A 317 23.66 -8.18 -29.10
C ASN A 317 23.71 -8.99 -27.81
N CYS A 318 22.75 -9.90 -27.61
CA CYS A 318 22.93 -10.96 -26.61
C CYS A 318 24.26 -11.66 -26.91
N ALA A 319 25.22 -11.55 -25.99
CA ALA A 319 26.40 -12.40 -26.03
C ALA A 319 25.94 -13.86 -26.11
N PRO A 320 26.64 -14.75 -26.86
CA PRO A 320 26.28 -16.16 -26.89
C PRO A 320 26.21 -16.65 -25.44
N PRO A 321 25.15 -17.41 -25.06
CA PRO A 321 24.85 -17.70 -23.68
C PRO A 321 26.09 -18.25 -22.97
N PRO A 322 26.37 -17.78 -21.74
CA PRO A 322 27.64 -18.04 -21.06
C PRO A 322 27.97 -19.54 -21.08
N LYS A 323 29.18 -19.85 -21.54
CA LYS A 323 29.65 -21.24 -21.63
C LYS A 323 29.51 -21.90 -20.26
N ARG A 324 29.26 -23.22 -20.25
CA ARG A 324 29.13 -24.01 -19.01
C ARG A 324 30.26 -23.77 -18.01
N THR A 325 31.48 -23.53 -18.49
CA THR A 325 32.64 -23.16 -17.65
C THR A 325 32.43 -21.84 -16.91
N HIS A 326 31.99 -20.78 -17.58
CA HIS A 326 31.70 -19.48 -16.96
C HIS A 326 30.55 -19.59 -15.94
N LEU A 327 29.51 -20.38 -16.24
CA LEU A 327 28.45 -20.66 -15.26
C LEU A 327 28.98 -21.43 -14.03
N GLN A 328 29.99 -22.29 -14.21
CA GLN A 328 30.67 -22.99 -13.10
C GLN A 328 31.62 -22.06 -12.34
N ASP A 329 32.23 -21.07 -13.00
CA ASP A 329 33.01 -20.01 -12.35
C ASP A 329 32.09 -19.16 -11.46
N CYS A 330 31.01 -18.59 -11.99
CA CYS A 330 30.04 -17.82 -11.22
C CYS A 330 29.42 -18.63 -10.07
N ALA A 331 29.18 -19.93 -10.26
CA ALA A 331 28.68 -20.80 -9.18
C ALA A 331 29.73 -21.02 -8.07
N ARG A 332 31.03 -21.09 -8.41
CA ARG A 332 32.11 -21.13 -7.43
C ARG A 332 32.26 -19.80 -6.69
N ASP A 333 32.19 -18.68 -7.40
CA ASP A 333 32.28 -17.34 -6.80
C ASP A 333 31.13 -17.11 -5.81
N PHE A 334 29.90 -17.48 -6.21
CA PHE A 334 28.74 -17.46 -5.33
C PHE A 334 28.91 -18.38 -4.10
N GLN A 335 29.44 -19.59 -4.29
CA GLN A 335 29.73 -20.53 -3.20
C GLN A 335 30.79 -19.97 -2.24
N HIS A 336 31.87 -19.38 -2.76
CA HIS A 336 32.95 -18.76 -1.98
C HIS A 336 32.41 -17.60 -1.14
N CYS A 337 31.71 -16.66 -1.78
CA CYS A 337 31.19 -15.49 -1.10
C CYS A 337 30.10 -15.88 -0.07
N CYS A 338 29.27 -16.90 -0.35
CA CYS A 338 28.37 -17.49 0.66
C CYS A 338 29.12 -18.17 1.84
N ALA A 339 30.32 -18.69 1.63
CA ALA A 339 31.17 -19.23 2.71
C ALA A 339 31.84 -18.10 3.51
N GLU A 340 32.31 -17.04 2.84
CA GLU A 340 32.88 -15.84 3.49
C GLU A 340 31.85 -15.06 4.30
N ALA A 341 30.64 -14.86 3.78
CA ALA A 341 29.52 -14.27 4.53
C ALA A 341 29.14 -15.11 5.77
N LYS A 342 29.26 -16.44 5.69
CA LYS A 342 29.13 -17.35 6.85
C LYS A 342 30.30 -17.24 7.83
N ALA A 343 31.52 -16.97 7.37
CA ALA A 343 32.67 -16.72 8.23
C ALA A 343 32.57 -15.37 8.95
N ALA A 344 32.20 -14.30 8.23
CA ALA A 344 32.00 -12.96 8.76
C ALA A 344 30.87 -12.90 9.81
N SER A 345 29.75 -13.58 9.56
CA SER A 345 28.65 -13.67 10.53
C SER A 345 28.98 -14.52 11.77
N LYS A 346 29.84 -15.56 11.64
CA LYS A 346 30.38 -16.29 12.80
C LYS A 346 31.40 -15.49 13.60
N GLY A 347 32.15 -14.57 12.98
CA GLY A 347 33.09 -13.69 13.68
C GLY A 347 32.48 -12.74 14.72
N GLY A 348 31.14 -12.60 14.76
CA GLY A 348 30.40 -11.80 15.72
C GLY A 348 30.02 -12.51 17.03
N GLN A 349 30.31 -13.81 17.19
CA GLN A 349 30.08 -14.56 18.45
C GLN A 349 31.39 -15.15 18.97
N LEU A 350 31.56 -15.11 20.30
CA LEU A 350 32.82 -15.37 20.96
C LEU A 350 33.38 -16.79 20.73
N ALA A 351 34.70 -16.84 20.80
CA ALA A 351 35.59 -18.00 20.78
C ALA A 351 35.21 -19.18 21.70
N GLN A 352 35.92 -20.30 21.46
CA GLN A 352 35.83 -21.65 22.06
C GLN A 352 34.80 -22.54 21.34
N SER A 353 35.09 -23.77 20.93
CA SER A 353 36.21 -24.69 21.26
C SER A 353 36.77 -25.44 20.03
N GLN A 354 37.89 -26.15 20.22
CA GLN A 354 38.59 -26.96 19.20
C GLN A 354 37.95 -28.35 18.96
N ALA A 355 38.50 -29.06 17.96
CA ALA A 355 38.30 -30.46 17.51
C ALA A 355 37.25 -30.69 16.41
N GLU A 356 37.48 -31.52 15.37
CA GLU A 356 38.71 -32.19 14.86
C GLU A 356 38.51 -32.47 13.35
N ASP A 357 39.59 -32.65 12.58
CA ASP A 357 39.54 -32.89 11.12
C ASP A 357 39.23 -34.36 10.77
N GLU A 358 38.28 -34.60 9.85
CA GLU A 358 38.32 -35.76 8.93
C GLU A 358 37.73 -35.39 7.55
N PRO A 359 38.35 -35.81 6.43
CA PRO A 359 37.82 -35.57 5.09
C PRO A 359 36.93 -36.73 4.62
N ALA A 360 35.64 -36.46 4.37
CA ALA A 360 34.77 -37.41 3.69
C ALA A 360 34.95 -37.32 2.16
N GLU A 361 35.37 -38.43 1.54
CA GLU A 361 35.50 -38.56 0.09
C GLU A 361 34.14 -38.46 -0.63
N GLY A 362 34.14 -37.96 -1.86
CA GLY A 362 32.90 -37.71 -2.61
C GLY A 362 32.39 -38.93 -3.38
N GLU A 363 31.11 -39.27 -3.21
CA GLU A 363 30.40 -40.18 -4.13
C GLU A 363 29.77 -39.42 -5.32
N PRO A 364 29.88 -39.94 -6.56
CA PRO A 364 29.21 -39.36 -7.72
C PRO A 364 27.73 -39.76 -7.80
N LEU A 365 26.89 -38.81 -8.25
CA LEU A 365 25.46 -39.04 -8.51
C LEU A 365 25.23 -40.15 -9.57
N PRO A 366 24.31 -41.10 -9.35
CA PRO A 366 23.95 -42.10 -10.36
C PRO A 366 23.19 -41.49 -11.54
N THR A 367 23.49 -41.97 -12.75
CA THR A 367 22.81 -41.60 -14.00
C THR A 367 21.55 -42.43 -14.26
N ASP A 368 20.60 -41.85 -15.01
CA ASP A 368 19.29 -42.43 -15.36
C ASP A 368 19.28 -43.89 -15.86
N SER A 369 18.28 -44.67 -15.40
CA SER A 369 17.33 -45.33 -16.33
C SER A 369 16.16 -46.10 -15.68
N LYS A 370 14.94 -45.65 -16.04
CA LYS A 370 13.72 -46.44 -16.34
C LYS A 370 12.87 -47.11 -15.24
N VAL A 371 11.66 -46.53 -15.10
CA VAL A 371 10.32 -47.15 -15.13
C VAL A 371 9.98 -48.26 -14.12
N VAL A 372 9.09 -47.92 -13.17
CA VAL A 372 7.83 -48.66 -12.93
C VAL A 372 6.72 -47.63 -12.68
N GLU A 373 5.59 -47.77 -13.36
CA GLU A 373 4.35 -47.06 -13.01
C GLU A 373 3.68 -47.78 -11.84
N ASP A 374 3.32 -47.07 -10.77
CA ASP A 374 2.21 -47.52 -9.93
C ASP A 374 1.43 -46.33 -9.33
N ARG A 375 0.11 -46.42 -9.37
CA ARG A 375 -0.84 -45.39 -8.92
C ARG A 375 -1.72 -45.96 -7.80
N PRO A 376 -1.64 -45.44 -6.57
CA PRO A 376 -2.72 -45.55 -5.63
C PRO A 376 -3.80 -44.51 -5.96
N GLN A 377 -5.01 -44.97 -6.29
CA GLN A 377 -6.20 -44.13 -6.19
C GLN A 377 -6.47 -43.81 -4.71
N VAL A 378 -6.73 -42.55 -4.37
CA VAL A 378 -7.34 -42.18 -3.08
C VAL A 378 -8.58 -41.36 -3.36
N ALA A 379 -9.69 -41.78 -2.75
CA ALA A 379 -11.02 -41.27 -3.04
C ALA A 379 -11.26 -39.87 -2.48
N ALA A 380 -12.18 -39.14 -3.11
CA ALA A 380 -12.70 -37.89 -2.58
C ALA A 380 -13.69 -38.15 -1.43
N THR A 381 -13.49 -37.48 -0.29
CA THR A 381 -14.54 -37.24 0.70
C THR A 381 -14.51 -35.77 1.12
N SER A 382 -15.64 -35.10 0.90
CA SER A 382 -15.94 -33.81 1.50
C SER A 382 -16.42 -34.01 2.94
N GLN A 383 -16.11 -33.07 3.85
CA GLN A 383 -17.14 -32.26 4.53
C GLN A 383 -16.60 -31.35 5.65
N ALA A 384 -17.37 -30.27 5.85
CA ALA A 384 -17.64 -29.56 7.10
C ALA A 384 -16.50 -28.84 7.85
N ALA A 385 -16.70 -27.52 7.97
CA ALA A 385 -16.00 -26.65 8.90
C ALA A 385 -16.32 -26.96 10.37
N SER A 386 -15.33 -26.78 11.23
CA SER A 386 -15.48 -26.69 12.68
C SER A 386 -14.95 -25.34 13.16
N ARG A 387 -15.76 -24.60 13.92
CA ARG A 387 -15.32 -23.40 14.63
C ARG A 387 -14.47 -23.81 15.83
N GLU A 388 -13.31 -23.20 16.01
CA GLU A 388 -12.66 -23.14 17.31
C GLU A 388 -12.74 -21.72 17.88
N GLN A 389 -13.44 -21.59 19.01
CA GLN A 389 -13.40 -20.42 19.88
C GLN A 389 -12.41 -20.72 21.00
N ALA A 390 -11.29 -20.01 21.07
CA ALA A 390 -10.38 -20.08 22.21
C ALA A 390 -10.80 -19.04 23.27
N ALA A 391 -10.93 -19.50 24.52
CA ALA A 391 -11.44 -18.69 25.62
C ALA A 391 -10.39 -17.73 26.22
N GLY A 392 -10.84 -16.58 26.72
CA GLY A 392 -10.10 -15.76 27.68
C GLY A 392 -10.57 -16.04 29.12
N PRO A 393 -9.72 -15.84 30.15
CA PRO A 393 -10.09 -16.08 31.55
C PRO A 393 -10.98 -14.96 32.10
N GLN A 394 -11.95 -15.33 32.94
CA GLN A 394 -12.78 -14.42 33.72
C GLN A 394 -12.17 -14.19 35.11
N GLU A 395 -12.22 -12.96 35.61
CA GLU A 395 -12.26 -12.67 37.06
C GLU A 395 -13.16 -11.47 37.37
N GLY A 396 -13.90 -11.54 38.49
CA GLY A 396 -14.21 -10.38 39.33
C GLY A 396 -15.37 -9.45 38.94
N ALA A 397 -16.60 -9.85 39.27
CA ALA A 397 -17.68 -8.91 39.58
C ALA A 397 -18.01 -8.96 41.08
N PRO A 398 -18.54 -7.88 41.67
CA PRO A 398 -19.74 -8.06 42.49
C PRO A 398 -20.89 -7.10 42.16
N ALA A 399 -22.09 -7.59 42.44
CA ALA A 399 -23.40 -7.06 42.09
C ALA A 399 -23.76 -5.67 42.68
N SER A 400 -24.79 -5.02 42.12
CA SER A 400 -26.13 -5.12 42.74
C SER A 400 -27.28 -4.40 42.00
N ARG A 401 -28.48 -4.99 42.19
CA ARG A 401 -29.84 -4.41 42.21
C ARG A 401 -30.54 -4.01 40.89
N SER A 402 -31.58 -4.81 40.65
CA SER A 402 -32.79 -4.57 39.87
C SER A 402 -33.56 -3.29 40.23
N ASN A 403 -34.35 -2.79 39.27
CA ASN A 403 -35.77 -2.55 39.50
C ASN A 403 -36.59 -2.68 38.20
N THR A 404 -37.81 -3.17 38.34
CA THR A 404 -38.81 -3.39 37.27
C THR A 404 -40.11 -2.66 37.62
N GLU A 405 -40.68 -1.93 36.67
CA GLU A 405 -42.11 -1.52 36.58
C GLU A 405 -42.29 -0.90 35.17
N GLU A 406 -42.91 -1.57 34.19
CA GLU A 406 -44.34 -1.84 33.93
C GLU A 406 -45.19 -0.68 33.36
N ARG A 407 -45.50 -0.84 32.05
CA ARG A 407 -46.78 -0.59 31.35
C ARG A 407 -47.51 0.77 31.47
N ARG A 408 -47.88 1.30 30.29
CA ARG A 408 -49.31 1.31 29.84
C ARG A 408 -49.46 1.48 28.31
N GLN A 409 -50.56 0.95 27.78
CA GLN A 409 -50.99 1.01 26.38
C GLN A 409 -52.09 2.06 26.18
N ALA A 410 -52.28 2.54 24.95
CA ALA A 410 -53.58 2.99 24.42
C ALA A 410 -53.61 2.82 22.88
N ALA A 411 -54.79 2.59 22.30
CA ALA A 411 -54.99 2.18 20.90
C ALA A 411 -55.46 3.31 19.96
N GLY A 412 -55.65 3.00 18.66
CA GLY A 412 -56.13 3.91 17.60
C GLY A 412 -57.63 4.28 17.69
N PRO A 413 -58.27 4.69 16.56
CA PRO A 413 -58.54 3.75 15.47
C PRO A 413 -58.41 4.32 14.02
N GLN A 414 -58.92 3.55 13.05
CA GLN A 414 -58.77 3.65 11.59
C GLN A 414 -59.82 4.52 10.86
N GLU A 415 -59.57 4.77 9.57
CA GLU A 415 -60.44 4.66 8.36
C GLU A 415 -60.16 5.81 7.35
N GLY A 416 -60.23 5.65 6.01
CA GLY A 416 -60.44 4.45 5.17
C GLY A 416 -60.71 4.84 3.69
N GLY A 417 -60.25 4.03 2.73
CA GLY A 417 -60.55 4.13 1.27
C GLY A 417 -59.89 5.32 0.51
N GLY A 418 -59.65 5.26 -0.81
CA GLY A 418 -59.76 4.18 -1.78
C GLY A 418 -59.72 4.70 -3.24
N GLY A 419 -59.31 3.87 -4.21
CA GLY A 419 -59.65 4.04 -5.64
C GLY A 419 -58.48 4.08 -6.63
N GLN A 420 -58.66 3.49 -7.81
CA GLN A 420 -57.62 3.25 -8.83
C GLN A 420 -57.94 3.90 -10.21
N ALA A 421 -56.92 3.87 -11.08
CA ALA A 421 -56.99 3.67 -12.54
C ALA A 421 -57.32 4.85 -13.50
N ALA A 422 -56.24 5.41 -14.06
CA ALA A 422 -55.86 5.45 -15.49
C ALA A 422 -56.93 5.62 -16.62
N SER A 423 -56.78 6.75 -17.36
CA SER A 423 -57.12 7.02 -18.79
C SER A 423 -56.69 8.49 -19.07
N ASP A 424 -56.09 8.93 -20.18
CA ASP A 424 -55.61 8.22 -21.39
C ASP A 424 -54.42 8.94 -22.09
N ARG A 425 -54.09 8.58 -23.35
CA ARG A 425 -53.22 9.35 -24.27
C ARG A 425 -54.02 10.22 -25.25
N GLU A 426 -53.48 11.38 -25.60
CA GLU A 426 -53.44 11.81 -27.01
C GLU A 426 -52.26 12.74 -27.29
N THR A 427 -51.78 12.71 -28.54
CA THR A 427 -50.55 13.36 -29.01
C THR A 427 -50.86 14.51 -29.95
N GLU A 428 -50.08 15.59 -29.90
CA GLU A 428 -49.81 16.36 -31.12
C GLU A 428 -48.46 17.08 -31.10
N GLN A 429 -47.82 17.15 -32.27
CA GLN A 429 -46.53 17.78 -32.52
C GLN A 429 -46.75 19.20 -33.06
N ALA A 430 -45.85 20.13 -32.72
CA ALA A 430 -45.71 21.37 -33.49
C ALA A 430 -44.26 21.87 -33.44
N GLU A 431 -43.53 21.65 -34.54
CA GLU A 431 -42.27 22.35 -34.80
C GLU A 431 -42.57 23.82 -35.14
N GLY A 432 -41.76 24.74 -34.63
CA GLY A 432 -41.86 26.17 -34.96
C GLY A 432 -40.88 26.56 -36.07
N PRO A 433 -41.29 27.37 -37.07
CA PRO A 433 -40.36 28.00 -38.00
C PRO A 433 -39.80 29.32 -37.44
N GLN A 434 -38.53 29.59 -37.72
CA GLN A 434 -37.89 30.90 -37.50
C GLN A 434 -38.14 31.86 -38.68
N GLU A 435 -37.96 33.16 -38.40
CA GLU A 435 -37.82 34.28 -39.36
C GLU A 435 -39.05 34.61 -40.25
N GLY A 436 -39.41 35.87 -40.48
CA GLY A 436 -38.90 37.15 -39.95
C GLY A 436 -39.03 38.28 -40.98
N ALA A 437 -39.97 39.22 -40.79
CA ALA A 437 -39.98 40.51 -41.50
C ALA A 437 -41.01 41.52 -40.92
N ARG A 438 -40.50 42.69 -40.53
CA ARG A 438 -41.20 43.96 -40.19
C ARG A 438 -41.96 44.05 -38.86
#